data_AF-A0AAI9PLV5-F1
#
_entry.id   AF-A0AAI9PLV5-F1
#
_cell.length_a   1.000
_cell.length_b   1.000
_cell.length_c   1.000
_cell.angle_alpha   90.00
_cell.angle_beta   90.00
_cell.angle_gamma   90.00
#
_symmetry.space_group_name_H-M   'P 1'
#
loop_
_entity.id
_entity.type
_entity.pdbx_description
1 polymer ?
#
loop_
_entity_poly.entity_id
_entity_poly.type
_entity_poly.pdbx_seq_one_letter_code
_entity_poly.pdbx_strand_id
1 'polypeptide(L)'
;MNNIPRKPTVIAALCATMLAACGGSGDSNSPSTSTPPTTTPPAVTTPSITGKAIDGYLVGATVCLDLNANNVCDSGEPSATTDANGNFTLPYTGDTSGKRLLVQVTPATKDLSRPAGFTFPASYTMSAVLEGGTTGQHVSPLTTLVTAQMEAGMSRDEAVRAVQALLGSNVDPTADFVANGDAATTAKAIAIIDTITSLAKDGKADATIVRNVLNAMVTKGDVAVTQADVDTQAAKPLYTLADASKVLAAPVYSYIDSLMTNLGSPTQAVIQIQNNALRKDYQARQTAGGAWEAAASDFVSLGDPTSEFDMKADGTWTRLLQPSDLKAPLPLTTIGHRLAGTDPVTGITFQYESRDVDMSNLPAFDAVTGGRFGPDTSLAPALQNAKLPAGTQGYLGIQSYDTDRVVLPIDLGGCPVPYQSNSQCPIAPGLPTAYPSAVINDTALPSPLTSIRQLVGRTMIEPVMSQVKVQINADGTAQFSLLNSVFGSQVSPGQPLGMTAYTTVTGKWSIYARNENVMVFDMSRDAAATVARLGWNAWPVGQGAKLVFALRDGQLHSGVLFPAGYTERAYQFRNGLPSVLTTAVNQPR
;
A
#
# COMPACT_ATOMS: atom_id res chain seq x y z
N MET A 1 14.32 50.82 15.78
CA MET A 1 14.87 51.91 16.61
C MET A 1 13.98 52.08 17.83
N ASN A 2 14.61 52.30 18.98
CA ASN A 2 14.07 52.67 20.30
C ASN A 2 13.58 51.56 21.26
N ASN A 3 14.52 51.19 22.13
CA ASN A 3 14.36 50.64 23.47
C ASN A 3 13.44 51.50 24.36
N ILE A 4 12.63 50.86 25.20
CA ILE A 4 12.16 51.44 26.47
C ILE A 4 12.22 50.35 27.56
N PRO A 5 13.00 50.53 28.65
CA PRO A 5 13.00 49.67 29.83
C PRO A 5 12.23 50.32 30.99
N ARG A 6 11.73 49.51 31.96
CA ARG A 6 11.57 49.89 33.38
C ARG A 6 11.14 48.67 34.25
N LYS A 7 11.96 48.34 35.25
CA LYS A 7 11.63 47.58 36.47
C LYS A 7 11.07 48.56 37.54
N PRO A 8 10.80 48.18 38.81
CA PRO A 8 10.06 47.03 39.39
C PRO A 8 8.94 47.53 40.34
N THR A 9 8.16 46.64 40.98
CA THR A 9 7.34 47.01 42.16
C THR A 9 7.39 45.92 43.22
N VAL A 10 7.68 46.35 44.44
CA VAL A 10 7.83 45.62 45.70
C VAL A 10 6.48 45.64 46.44
N ILE A 11 6.07 44.53 47.06
CA ILE A 11 5.19 44.53 48.25
C ILE A 11 5.70 43.49 49.24
N ALA A 12 5.83 43.91 50.50
CA ALA A 12 6.25 43.16 51.67
C ALA A 12 5.09 43.01 52.67
N ALA A 13 5.07 41.94 53.49
CA ALA A 13 4.56 41.87 54.87
C ALA A 13 4.79 40.43 55.41
N LEU A 14 5.63 40.09 56.40
CA LEU A 14 5.73 40.35 57.87
C LEU A 14 4.97 39.35 58.78
N CYS A 15 5.71 38.78 59.77
CA CYS A 15 5.36 38.22 61.11
C CYS A 15 6.14 36.90 61.39
N ALA A 16 7.24 36.87 62.18
CA ALA A 16 7.37 36.81 63.66
C ALA A 16 6.83 35.48 64.26
N THR A 17 7.46 34.71 65.18
CA THR A 17 8.50 34.95 66.19
C THR A 17 9.04 33.61 66.77
N MET A 18 10.09 33.71 67.59
CA MET A 18 10.95 32.69 68.19
C MET A 18 10.35 31.86 69.34
N LEU A 19 10.98 30.71 69.67
CA LEU A 19 11.29 30.36 71.07
C LEU A 19 12.53 29.45 71.12
N ALA A 20 13.47 29.81 71.99
CA ALA A 20 14.66 29.05 72.32
C ALA A 20 14.46 28.29 73.65
N ALA A 21 15.06 27.11 73.79
CA ALA A 21 15.43 26.55 75.09
C ALA A 21 16.71 25.73 74.96
N CYS A 22 17.61 25.99 75.90
CA CYS A 22 18.96 25.45 76.07
C CYS A 22 18.93 24.26 77.04
N GLY A 23 19.88 23.33 76.91
CA GLY A 23 20.18 22.32 77.92
C GLY A 23 21.24 21.32 77.43
N GLY A 24 22.48 21.49 77.89
CA GLY A 24 23.60 20.59 77.57
C GLY A 24 24.01 19.69 78.74
N SER A 25 24.82 18.67 78.44
CA SER A 25 25.77 17.98 79.34
C SER A 25 26.62 16.98 78.53
N GLY A 26 27.92 16.88 78.82
CA GLY A 26 28.94 16.24 77.98
C GLY A 26 29.41 14.82 78.34
N ASP A 27 30.37 14.39 77.51
CA ASP A 27 31.43 13.38 77.60
C ASP A 27 31.15 11.85 77.63
N SER A 28 31.68 11.20 76.57
CA SER A 28 32.48 9.95 76.52
C SER A 28 31.94 8.76 75.70
N ASN A 29 32.80 8.32 74.76
CA ASN A 29 32.94 7.02 74.07
C ASN A 29 31.91 6.51 73.04
N SER A 30 32.39 6.44 71.78
CA SER A 30 31.95 5.62 70.63
C SER A 30 31.89 4.10 70.95
N PRO A 31 31.33 3.22 70.08
CA PRO A 31 30.61 3.44 68.81
C PRO A 31 29.33 2.57 68.61
N SER A 32 28.69 2.77 67.44
CA SER A 32 27.82 1.85 66.67
C SER A 32 26.36 1.65 67.08
N THR A 33 25.43 2.27 66.34
CA THR A 33 24.06 1.76 66.12
C THR A 33 23.48 2.22 64.78
N SER A 34 23.03 1.23 64.00
CA SER A 34 22.07 1.21 62.89
C SER A 34 21.21 2.46 62.62
N THR A 35 21.29 2.96 61.38
CA THR A 35 20.37 3.94 60.79
C THR A 35 19.07 3.25 60.29
N PRO A 36 17.88 3.86 60.44
CA PRO A 36 16.61 3.30 59.95
C PRO A 36 16.52 3.30 58.40
N PRO A 37 15.68 2.45 57.78
CA PRO A 37 15.59 2.37 56.33
C PRO A 37 14.96 3.66 55.78
N THR A 38 15.73 4.41 55.01
CA THR A 38 15.23 5.44 54.10
C THR A 38 14.36 4.76 53.04
N THR A 39 13.07 5.03 53.07
CA THR A 39 12.13 4.70 52.00
C THR A 39 12.47 5.53 50.76
N THR A 40 13.20 4.92 49.84
CA THR A 40 13.44 5.46 48.48
C THR A 40 12.08 5.73 47.82
N PRO A 41 11.83 6.94 47.29
CA PRO A 41 10.66 7.18 46.46
C PRO A 41 10.63 6.17 45.29
N PRO A 42 9.46 5.68 44.85
CA PRO A 42 9.39 4.77 43.71
C PRO A 42 10.11 5.39 42.51
N ALA A 43 11.03 4.66 41.91
CA ALA A 43 11.69 5.09 40.68
C ALA A 43 10.60 5.36 39.62
N VAL A 44 10.51 6.60 39.16
CA VAL A 44 9.65 6.95 38.03
C VAL A 44 10.24 6.25 36.81
N THR A 45 9.65 5.13 36.41
CA THR A 45 9.99 4.44 35.17
C THR A 45 9.51 5.29 34.00
N THR A 46 10.41 6.03 33.38
CA THR A 46 10.13 6.72 32.11
C THR A 46 9.72 5.67 31.08
N PRO A 47 8.59 5.85 30.36
CA PRO A 47 8.24 4.99 29.22
C PRO A 47 9.42 4.87 28.25
N SER A 48 9.62 3.65 27.75
CA SER A 48 10.78 3.33 26.91
C SER A 48 10.39 2.36 25.80
N ILE A 49 11.06 2.52 24.65
CA ILE A 49 11.05 1.55 23.58
C ILE A 49 12.16 0.51 23.86
N THR A 50 11.81 -0.76 23.87
CA THR A 50 12.72 -1.88 24.13
C THR A 50 12.71 -2.87 22.99
N GLY A 51 13.86 -3.48 22.73
CA GLY A 51 14.02 -4.38 21.62
C GLY A 51 15.47 -4.84 21.44
N LYS A 52 15.77 -5.35 20.25
CA LYS A 52 17.11 -5.84 19.90
C LYS A 52 17.55 -5.42 18.51
N ALA A 53 18.85 -5.27 18.32
CA ALA A 53 19.48 -5.18 17.01
C ALA A 53 20.03 -6.55 16.57
N ILE A 54 19.64 -7.04 15.39
CA ILE A 54 19.83 -8.44 15.00
C ILE A 54 20.31 -8.57 13.53
N ASP A 55 21.59 -8.86 13.30
CA ASP A 55 22.13 -9.65 12.16
C ASP A 55 22.39 -11.08 12.70
N GLY A 56 23.45 -11.25 13.49
CA GLY A 56 23.33 -11.82 14.85
C GLY A 56 23.13 -10.71 15.87
N TYR A 57 23.11 -11.02 17.18
CA TYR A 57 22.98 -9.94 18.17
C TYR A 57 24.13 -8.93 18.02
N LEU A 58 23.77 -7.66 17.78
CA LEU A 58 24.73 -6.59 17.54
C LEU A 58 25.07 -5.88 18.85
N VAL A 59 26.33 -5.91 19.26
CA VAL A 59 26.83 -5.32 20.51
C VAL A 59 27.54 -4.00 20.22
N GLY A 60 27.20 -2.96 20.99
CA GLY A 60 27.80 -1.63 20.84
C GLY A 60 27.33 -0.84 19.62
N ALA A 61 26.17 -1.19 19.05
CA ALA A 61 25.54 -0.41 17.98
C ALA A 61 24.73 0.76 18.58
N THR A 62 24.67 1.89 17.88
CA THR A 62 23.81 3.01 18.27
C THR A 62 22.42 2.78 17.73
N VAL A 63 21.41 2.92 18.58
CA VAL A 63 19.99 2.87 18.21
C VAL A 63 19.39 4.25 18.41
N CYS A 64 18.59 4.75 17.47
CA CYS A 64 17.83 5.99 17.64
C CYS A 64 16.40 5.86 17.11
N LEU A 65 15.51 6.70 17.63
CA LEU A 65 14.18 6.90 17.06
C LEU A 65 14.22 8.12 16.14
N ASP A 66 14.09 7.87 14.84
CA ASP A 66 14.07 8.91 13.81
C ASP A 66 12.74 9.67 13.87
N LEU A 67 12.79 10.91 14.36
CA LEU A 67 11.64 11.78 14.59
C LEU A 67 11.35 12.68 13.41
N ASN A 68 12.32 12.94 12.54
CA ASN A 68 12.20 13.84 11.40
C ASN A 68 12.12 13.12 10.04
N ALA A 69 12.19 11.79 10.05
CA ALA A 69 12.10 10.89 8.89
C ALA A 69 13.21 11.11 7.85
N ASN A 70 14.41 11.53 8.27
CA ASN A 70 15.55 11.73 7.36
C ASN A 70 16.47 10.49 7.24
N ASN A 71 16.15 9.38 7.94
CA ASN A 71 16.92 8.15 8.00
C ASN A 71 18.35 8.32 8.55
N VAL A 72 18.57 9.29 9.43
CA VAL A 72 19.84 9.56 10.13
C VAL A 72 19.57 9.70 11.62
N CYS A 73 20.44 9.14 12.47
CA CYS A 73 20.39 9.44 13.90
C CYS A 73 20.94 10.84 14.15
N ASP A 74 20.05 11.80 14.35
CA ASP A 74 20.42 13.19 14.58
C ASP A 74 20.69 13.50 16.05
N SER A 75 21.49 14.55 16.27
CA SER A 75 21.67 15.11 17.60
C SER A 75 20.34 15.62 18.15
N GLY A 76 19.94 15.11 19.31
CA GLY A 76 18.69 15.48 19.98
C GLY A 76 17.56 14.46 19.79
N GLU A 77 17.75 13.45 18.94
CA GLU A 77 16.84 12.32 18.87
C GLU A 77 17.07 11.33 20.02
N PRO A 78 16.01 10.70 20.55
CA PRO A 78 16.15 9.65 21.54
C PRO A 78 17.07 8.55 21.02
N SER A 79 18.07 8.17 21.81
CA SER A 79 19.06 7.17 21.43
C SER A 79 19.51 6.28 22.59
N ALA A 80 20.06 5.12 22.24
CA ALA A 80 20.63 4.14 23.16
C ALA A 80 21.78 3.39 22.47
N THR A 81 22.56 2.63 23.25
CA THR A 81 23.58 1.71 22.73
C THR A 81 23.20 0.29 23.09
N THR A 82 23.39 -0.64 22.15
CA THR A 82 23.05 -2.05 22.40
C THR A 82 24.00 -2.71 23.39
N ASP A 83 23.44 -3.52 24.30
CA ASP A 83 24.18 -4.26 25.31
C ASP A 83 24.87 -5.52 24.76
N ALA A 84 25.47 -6.32 25.64
CA ALA A 84 26.17 -7.55 25.30
C ALA A 84 25.28 -8.65 24.68
N ASN A 85 23.95 -8.52 24.76
CA ASN A 85 22.97 -9.42 24.18
C ASN A 85 22.18 -8.76 23.02
N GLY A 86 22.68 -7.62 22.53
CA GLY A 86 22.05 -6.83 21.47
C GLY A 86 20.79 -6.08 21.90
N ASN A 87 20.45 -6.04 23.20
CA ASN A 87 19.26 -5.33 23.67
C ASN A 87 19.49 -3.82 23.69
N PHE A 88 18.43 -3.06 23.45
CA PHE A 88 18.42 -1.62 23.73
C PHE A 88 17.19 -1.24 24.56
N THR A 89 17.32 -0.15 25.31
CA THR A 89 16.22 0.52 26.01
C THR A 89 16.35 2.01 25.75
N LEU A 90 15.37 2.57 25.05
CA LEU A 90 15.40 3.92 24.51
C LEU A 90 14.25 4.72 25.14
N PRO A 91 14.52 5.68 26.05
CA PRO A 91 13.48 6.46 26.72
C PRO A 91 12.69 7.31 25.72
N TYR A 92 11.37 7.13 25.68
CA TYR A 92 10.48 7.92 24.82
C TYR A 92 9.04 7.83 25.30
N THR A 93 8.37 8.97 25.37
CA THR A 93 6.99 9.08 25.89
C THR A 93 5.97 9.52 24.84
N GLY A 94 6.42 9.80 23.61
CA GLY A 94 5.53 10.18 22.51
C GLY A 94 4.92 8.96 21.80
N ASP A 95 4.06 9.25 20.82
CA ASP A 95 3.52 8.24 19.92
C ASP A 95 4.63 7.68 19.02
N THR A 96 4.76 6.37 18.96
CA THR A 96 5.75 5.66 18.13
C THR A 96 5.21 5.26 16.77
N SER A 97 3.90 5.33 16.57
CA SER A 97 3.22 4.82 15.39
C SER A 97 3.72 5.51 14.11
N GLY A 98 4.15 4.70 13.13
CA GLY A 98 4.70 5.17 11.86
C GLY A 98 6.11 5.77 11.94
N LYS A 99 6.76 5.77 13.12
CA LYS A 99 8.16 6.21 13.27
C LYS A 99 9.14 5.07 12.99
N ARG A 100 10.40 5.43 12.77
CA ARG A 100 11.46 4.46 12.48
C ARG A 100 12.44 4.36 13.64
N LEU A 101 12.77 3.12 14.02
CA LEU A 101 14.02 2.85 14.72
C LEU A 101 15.12 2.68 13.69
N LEU A 102 16.27 3.28 13.97
CA LEU A 102 17.50 3.08 13.20
C LEU A 102 18.55 2.43 14.08
N VAL A 103 19.31 1.50 13.50
CA VAL A 103 20.51 0.92 14.12
C VAL A 103 21.71 1.24 13.25
N GLN A 104 22.61 2.07 13.77
CA GLN A 104 23.87 2.41 13.12
C GLN A 104 24.94 1.38 13.49
N VAL A 105 25.43 0.67 12.48
CA VAL A 105 26.49 -0.32 12.58
C VAL A 105 27.78 0.26 12.03
N THR A 106 28.86 0.10 12.79
CA THR A 106 30.19 0.62 12.45
C THR A 106 31.25 -0.49 12.60
N PRO A 107 32.50 -0.29 12.16
CA PRO A 107 33.60 -1.23 12.44
C PRO A 107 33.80 -1.55 13.92
N ALA A 108 33.34 -0.69 14.85
CA ALA A 108 33.42 -0.93 16.28
C ALA A 108 32.34 -1.91 16.79
N THR A 109 31.22 -2.03 16.08
CA THR A 109 30.10 -2.92 16.42
C THR A 109 30.53 -4.38 16.27
N LYS A 110 30.09 -5.24 17.20
CA LYS A 110 30.34 -6.69 17.16
C LYS A 110 29.07 -7.45 16.86
N ASP A 111 29.18 -8.47 16.03
CA ASP A 111 28.10 -9.37 15.67
C ASP A 111 28.39 -10.76 16.23
N LEU A 112 27.52 -11.24 17.12
CA LEU A 112 27.70 -12.52 17.81
C LEU A 112 27.50 -13.75 16.91
N SER A 113 27.00 -13.58 15.67
CA SER A 113 26.91 -14.67 14.69
C SER A 113 28.20 -14.85 13.87
N ARG A 114 29.13 -13.90 13.96
CA ARG A 114 30.38 -13.88 13.17
C ARG A 114 31.59 -14.28 14.01
N PRO A 115 32.69 -14.75 13.37
CA PRO A 115 33.90 -15.12 14.09
C PRO A 115 34.44 -13.99 14.98
N ALA A 116 35.04 -14.35 16.11
CA ALA A 116 35.68 -13.40 16.99
C ALA A 116 36.74 -12.56 16.23
N GLY A 117 36.69 -11.24 16.41
CA GLY A 117 37.57 -10.30 15.71
C GLY A 117 37.05 -9.83 14.34
N PHE A 118 35.92 -10.35 13.86
CA PHE A 118 35.28 -9.80 12.66
C PHE A 118 35.02 -8.29 12.82
N THR A 119 35.23 -7.57 11.73
CA THR A 119 35.04 -6.13 11.63
C THR A 119 34.25 -5.87 10.35
N PHE A 120 33.14 -5.14 10.45
CA PHE A 120 32.37 -4.78 9.26
C PHE A 120 33.23 -3.93 8.31
N PRO A 121 33.28 -4.26 7.01
CA PRO A 121 34.12 -3.54 6.05
C PRO A 121 33.56 -2.15 5.71
N ALA A 122 32.28 -1.90 6.03
CA ALA A 122 31.64 -0.61 5.86
C ALA A 122 30.66 -0.33 7.01
N SER A 123 30.42 0.96 7.29
CA SER A 123 29.34 1.38 8.19
C SER A 123 28.01 1.41 7.44
N TYR A 124 26.91 1.02 8.08
CA TYR A 124 25.58 1.01 7.49
C TYR A 124 24.49 1.27 8.54
N THR A 125 23.25 1.50 8.10
CA THR A 125 22.10 1.70 8.98
C THR A 125 20.99 0.73 8.65
N MET A 126 20.53 -0.01 9.65
CA MET A 126 19.33 -0.85 9.57
C MET A 126 18.12 -0.10 10.12
N SER A 127 16.91 -0.50 9.73
CA SER A 127 15.69 0.19 10.13
C SER A 127 14.53 -0.75 10.43
N ALA A 128 13.58 -0.27 11.23
CA ALA A 128 12.28 -0.88 11.44
C ALA A 128 11.22 0.19 11.64
N VAL A 129 10.03 -0.01 11.06
CA VAL A 129 8.85 0.85 11.26
C VAL A 129 8.06 0.34 12.46
N LEU A 130 7.73 1.25 13.38
CA LEU A 130 6.96 0.95 14.58
C LEU A 130 5.45 1.08 14.34
N GLU A 131 4.68 0.07 14.78
CA GLU A 131 3.21 0.05 14.68
C GLU A 131 2.51 0.46 15.99
N GLY A 132 3.12 1.36 16.77
CA GLY A 132 2.58 1.87 18.04
C GLY A 132 2.95 1.05 19.29
N GLY A 133 3.58 -0.12 19.12
CA GLY A 133 4.17 -0.88 20.22
C GLY A 133 5.47 -0.26 20.74
N THR A 134 5.79 -0.51 22.01
CA THR A 134 7.05 -0.07 22.63
C THR A 134 7.94 -1.22 23.08
N THR A 135 7.44 -2.45 23.18
CA THR A 135 8.24 -3.61 23.62
C THR A 135 8.46 -4.60 22.48
N GLY A 136 9.59 -5.30 22.48
CA GLY A 136 9.90 -6.31 21.47
C GLY A 136 10.10 -5.72 20.07
N GLN A 137 10.60 -4.48 19.99
CA GLN A 137 10.82 -3.79 18.73
C GLN A 137 12.19 -4.18 18.15
N HIS A 138 12.23 -5.15 17.26
CA HIS A 138 13.48 -5.63 16.68
C HIS A 138 13.88 -4.84 15.42
N VAL A 139 15.17 -4.58 15.26
CA VAL A 139 15.75 -4.01 14.04
C VAL A 139 16.75 -5.00 13.47
N SER A 140 16.52 -5.44 12.23
CA SER A 140 17.29 -6.49 11.56
C SER A 140 17.40 -6.25 10.05
N PRO A 141 18.21 -7.02 9.30
CA PRO A 141 18.20 -6.97 7.83
C PRO A 141 16.81 -7.22 7.25
N LEU A 142 15.98 -8.01 7.94
CA LEU A 142 14.63 -8.37 7.54
C LEU A 142 13.65 -7.20 7.71
N THR A 143 13.66 -6.52 8.86
CA THR A 143 12.83 -5.32 9.04
C THR A 143 13.30 -4.16 8.16
N THR A 144 14.60 -4.11 7.85
CA THR A 144 15.18 -3.11 6.94
C THR A 144 14.71 -3.36 5.51
N LEU A 145 14.63 -4.63 5.09
CA LEU A 145 14.03 -5.03 3.82
C LEU A 145 12.57 -4.59 3.71
N VAL A 146 11.76 -4.83 4.76
CA VAL A 146 10.35 -4.36 4.79
C VAL A 146 10.29 -2.84 4.65
N THR A 147 11.13 -2.12 5.38
CA THR A 147 11.18 -0.66 5.32
C THR A 147 11.57 -0.17 3.92
N ALA A 148 12.57 -0.78 3.28
CA ALA A 148 12.98 -0.43 1.92
C ALA A 148 11.87 -0.67 0.87
N GLN A 149 11.10 -1.74 1.02
CA GLN A 149 9.94 -2.02 0.15
C GLN A 149 8.80 -1.02 0.37
N MET A 150 8.55 -0.61 1.62
CA MET A 150 7.60 0.48 1.89
C MET A 150 8.07 1.80 1.26
N GLU A 151 9.39 2.04 1.26
CA GLU A 151 10.00 3.19 0.57
C GLU A 151 9.98 3.10 -0.96
N ALA A 152 9.65 1.92 -1.51
CA ALA A 152 9.36 1.72 -2.92
C ALA A 152 7.86 1.88 -3.25
N GLY A 153 7.04 2.31 -2.29
CA GLY A 153 5.61 2.59 -2.48
C GLY A 153 4.68 1.41 -2.17
N MET A 154 5.19 0.36 -1.52
CA MET A 154 4.34 -0.74 -1.03
C MET A 154 3.62 -0.36 0.27
N SER A 155 2.42 -0.92 0.47
CA SER A 155 1.84 -1.04 1.81
C SER A 155 2.73 -1.89 2.70
N ARG A 156 2.55 -1.79 4.01
CA ARG A 156 3.33 -2.62 4.95
C ARG A 156 3.10 -4.11 4.71
N ASP A 157 1.84 -4.50 4.51
CA ASP A 157 1.47 -5.92 4.34
C ASP A 157 2.01 -6.49 3.02
N GLU A 158 2.02 -5.69 1.94
CA GLU A 158 2.70 -6.08 0.70
C GLU A 158 4.21 -6.17 0.86
N ALA A 159 4.84 -5.21 1.55
CA ALA A 159 6.27 -5.23 1.82
C ALA A 159 6.66 -6.50 2.59
N VAL A 160 5.90 -6.88 3.63
CA VAL A 160 6.11 -8.13 4.37
C VAL A 160 6.02 -9.34 3.45
N ARG A 161 4.99 -9.44 2.61
CA ARG A 161 4.85 -10.55 1.65
C ARG A 161 5.97 -10.60 0.62
N ALA A 162 6.42 -9.46 0.13
CA ALA A 162 7.54 -9.38 -0.82
C ALA A 162 8.85 -9.87 -0.18
N VAL A 163 9.08 -9.53 1.09
CA VAL A 163 10.21 -10.03 1.87
C VAL A 163 10.09 -11.54 2.13
N GLN A 164 8.89 -12.02 2.49
CA GLN A 164 8.62 -13.46 2.62
C GLN A 164 8.84 -14.22 1.32
N ALA A 165 8.55 -13.65 0.16
CA ALA A 165 8.84 -14.28 -1.13
C ALA A 165 10.35 -14.48 -1.37
N LEU A 166 11.20 -13.56 -0.88
CA LEU A 166 12.66 -13.65 -0.98
C LEU A 166 13.27 -14.62 0.06
N LEU A 167 12.71 -14.65 1.27
CA LEU A 167 13.31 -15.35 2.41
C LEU A 167 12.70 -16.73 2.68
N GLY A 168 11.42 -16.92 2.33
CA GLY A 168 10.59 -18.08 2.64
C GLY A 168 9.24 -17.65 3.23
N SER A 169 8.14 -18.26 2.78
CA SER A 169 6.77 -17.82 3.09
C SER A 169 6.40 -17.83 4.57
N ASN A 170 7.12 -18.60 5.40
CA ASN A 170 6.86 -18.75 6.83
C ASN A 170 7.75 -17.85 7.70
N VAL A 171 8.65 -17.08 7.10
CA VAL A 171 9.53 -16.17 7.84
C VAL A 171 8.71 -14.98 8.31
N ASP A 172 8.78 -14.67 9.61
CA ASP A 172 8.30 -13.41 10.16
C ASP A 172 9.45 -12.38 10.16
N PRO A 173 9.39 -11.32 9.34
CA PRO A 173 10.46 -10.32 9.27
C PRO A 173 10.70 -9.57 10.58
N THR A 174 9.75 -9.59 11.51
CA THR A 174 9.80 -8.85 12.78
C THR A 174 10.27 -9.70 13.97
N ALA A 175 10.39 -11.01 13.79
CA ALA A 175 10.76 -11.93 14.86
C ALA A 175 12.27 -11.91 15.18
N ASP A 176 12.59 -12.30 16.41
CA ASP A 176 13.96 -12.66 16.81
C ASP A 176 14.31 -14.05 16.26
N PHE A 177 14.75 -14.10 15.00
CA PHE A 177 15.12 -15.35 14.32
C PHE A 177 16.33 -16.05 14.96
N VAL A 178 17.16 -15.31 15.71
CA VAL A 178 18.30 -15.89 16.46
C VAL A 178 17.78 -16.65 17.68
N ALA A 179 16.88 -16.04 18.47
CA ALA A 179 16.24 -16.72 19.60
C ALA A 179 15.42 -17.95 19.16
N ASN A 180 14.82 -17.89 17.98
CA ASN A 180 14.06 -19.01 17.40
C ASN A 180 14.94 -20.15 16.88
N GLY A 181 16.27 -19.96 16.81
CA GLY A 181 17.19 -20.96 16.25
C GLY A 181 17.05 -21.16 14.74
N ASP A 182 16.53 -20.16 14.01
CA ASP A 182 16.35 -20.22 12.56
C ASP A 182 17.68 -19.93 11.84
N ALA A 183 18.47 -20.98 11.69
CA ALA A 183 19.78 -20.91 11.04
C ALA A 183 19.69 -20.49 9.55
N ALA A 184 18.59 -20.82 8.86
CA ALA A 184 18.42 -20.47 7.45
C ALA A 184 18.17 -18.97 7.28
N THR A 185 17.29 -18.40 8.11
CA THR A 185 17.06 -16.95 8.15
C THR A 185 18.30 -16.20 8.62
N THR A 186 19.02 -16.72 9.63
CA THR A 186 20.30 -16.14 10.08
C THR A 186 21.32 -16.06 8.94
N ALA A 187 21.50 -17.14 8.18
CA ALA A 187 22.44 -17.15 7.04
C ALA A 187 22.03 -16.15 5.94
N LYS A 188 20.72 -15.98 5.69
CA LYS A 188 20.22 -14.98 4.75
C LYS A 188 20.45 -13.54 5.26
N ALA A 189 20.23 -13.28 6.55
CA ALA A 189 20.50 -11.99 7.17
C ALA A 189 21.96 -11.57 6.98
N ILE A 190 22.90 -12.48 7.26
CA ILE A 190 24.35 -12.28 7.05
C ILE A 190 24.64 -11.97 5.58
N ALA A 191 24.08 -12.75 4.64
CA ALA A 191 24.31 -12.56 3.20
C ALA A 191 23.77 -11.21 2.69
N ILE A 192 22.65 -10.74 3.22
CA ILE A 192 22.11 -9.41 2.92
C ILE A 192 23.09 -8.32 3.35
N ILE A 193 23.61 -8.38 4.58
CA ILE A 193 24.57 -7.41 5.09
C ILE A 193 25.90 -7.46 4.33
N ASP A 194 26.40 -8.66 4.00
CA ASP A 194 27.61 -8.83 3.21
C ASP A 194 27.46 -8.17 1.83
N THR A 195 26.30 -8.35 1.21
CA THR A 195 26.01 -7.71 -0.08
C THR A 195 25.92 -6.19 0.05
N ILE A 196 25.20 -5.65 1.05
CA ILE A 196 25.12 -4.21 1.34
C ILE A 196 26.53 -3.62 1.50
N THR A 197 27.36 -4.25 2.32
CA THR A 197 28.70 -3.74 2.61
C THR A 197 29.67 -3.90 1.45
N SER A 198 29.49 -4.92 0.59
CA SER A 198 30.27 -5.08 -0.65
C SER A 198 29.99 -4.00 -1.70
N LEU A 199 28.79 -3.41 -1.67
CA LEU A 199 28.34 -2.33 -2.56
C LEU A 199 28.43 -0.95 -1.91
N ALA A 200 29.03 -0.87 -0.71
CA ALA A 200 29.29 0.38 -0.02
C ALA A 200 30.30 1.25 -0.78
N LYS A 201 30.17 2.57 -0.64
CA LYS A 201 31.10 3.55 -1.23
C LYS A 201 31.88 4.22 -0.11
N ASP A 202 33.19 4.34 -0.28
CA ASP A 202 34.09 4.97 0.71
C ASP A 202 33.96 4.39 2.14
N GLY A 203 33.71 3.08 2.25
CA GLY A 203 33.52 2.40 3.53
C GLY A 203 32.19 2.72 4.23
N LYS A 204 31.19 3.25 3.50
CA LYS A 204 29.86 3.57 4.01
C LYS A 204 28.75 3.16 3.04
N ALA A 205 27.73 2.49 3.56
CA ALA A 205 26.44 2.33 2.90
C ALA A 205 25.43 3.21 3.63
N ASP A 206 25.16 4.41 3.09
CA ASP A 206 24.12 5.28 3.64
C ASP A 206 22.71 4.70 3.40
N ALA A 207 21.69 5.35 3.95
CA ALA A 207 20.30 4.92 3.82
C ALA A 207 19.86 4.76 2.35
N THR A 208 20.40 5.56 1.44
CA THR A 208 20.08 5.47 0.00
C THR A 208 20.69 4.22 -0.62
N ILE A 209 21.96 3.93 -0.34
CA ILE A 209 22.63 2.71 -0.81
C ILE A 209 21.92 1.48 -0.25
N VAL A 210 21.68 1.43 1.06
CA VAL A 210 20.97 0.31 1.72
C VAL A 210 19.61 0.09 1.07
N ARG A 211 18.77 1.12 0.96
CA ARG A 211 17.44 1.02 0.34
C ARG A 211 17.52 0.46 -1.08
N ASN A 212 18.40 1.00 -1.92
CA ASN A 212 18.49 0.62 -3.32
C ASN A 212 19.02 -0.83 -3.50
N VAL A 213 19.97 -1.27 -2.67
CA VAL A 213 20.45 -2.66 -2.63
C VAL A 213 19.32 -3.60 -2.24
N LEU A 214 18.60 -3.29 -1.16
CA LEU A 214 17.50 -4.13 -0.67
C LEU A 214 16.35 -4.22 -1.67
N ASN A 215 16.00 -3.11 -2.33
CA ASN A 215 14.98 -3.09 -3.38
C ASN A 215 15.42 -3.86 -4.63
N ALA A 216 16.71 -3.87 -4.94
CA ALA A 216 17.26 -4.69 -6.01
C ALA A 216 17.12 -6.17 -5.69
N MET A 217 17.37 -6.58 -4.43
CA MET A 217 17.26 -7.98 -4.02
C MET A 217 15.83 -8.51 -4.19
N VAL A 218 14.85 -7.76 -3.71
CA VAL A 218 13.44 -8.15 -3.83
C VAL A 218 12.98 -8.13 -5.29
N THR A 219 13.41 -7.15 -6.09
CA THR A 219 13.07 -7.09 -7.52
C THR A 219 13.64 -8.30 -8.27
N LYS A 220 14.85 -8.72 -7.93
CA LYS A 220 15.55 -9.84 -8.55
C LYS A 220 15.10 -11.20 -8.01
N GLY A 221 14.58 -11.25 -6.79
CA GLY A 221 14.27 -12.48 -6.08
C GLY A 221 15.51 -13.21 -5.54
N ASP A 222 16.64 -12.51 -5.42
CA ASP A 222 17.93 -13.06 -4.97
C ASP A 222 18.69 -12.01 -4.15
N VAL A 223 19.42 -12.44 -3.13
CA VAL A 223 20.30 -11.57 -2.34
C VAL A 223 21.53 -11.12 -3.14
N ALA A 224 21.95 -11.89 -4.15
CA ALA A 224 23.09 -11.55 -5.00
C ALA A 224 22.70 -10.51 -6.07
N VAL A 225 23.00 -9.24 -5.80
CA VAL A 225 22.73 -8.11 -6.70
C VAL A 225 23.99 -7.39 -7.15
N THR A 226 23.92 -6.77 -8.33
CA THR A 226 25.01 -6.02 -8.96
C THR A 226 24.82 -4.51 -8.80
N GLN A 227 25.86 -3.72 -9.05
CA GLN A 227 25.73 -2.26 -9.07
C GLN A 227 24.69 -1.78 -10.10
N ALA A 228 24.56 -2.46 -11.25
CA ALA A 228 23.54 -2.11 -12.25
C ALA A 228 22.11 -2.35 -11.73
N ASP A 229 21.90 -3.40 -10.93
CA ASP A 229 20.62 -3.66 -10.26
C ASP A 229 20.30 -2.51 -9.28
N VAL A 230 21.30 -2.04 -8.52
CA VAL A 230 21.18 -0.90 -7.58
C VAL A 230 20.88 0.40 -8.30
N ASP A 231 21.58 0.70 -9.39
CA ASP A 231 21.40 1.93 -10.18
C ASP A 231 19.99 1.98 -10.80
N THR A 232 19.44 0.83 -11.19
CA THR A 232 18.05 0.71 -11.65
C THR A 232 17.04 1.10 -10.57
N GLN A 233 17.30 0.76 -9.30
CA GLN A 233 16.43 1.17 -8.20
C GLN A 233 16.63 2.65 -7.83
N ALA A 234 17.86 3.16 -7.95
CA ALA A 234 18.17 4.56 -7.67
C ALA A 234 17.43 5.56 -8.57
N ALA A 235 17.01 5.13 -9.77
CA ALA A 235 16.23 5.92 -10.70
C ALA A 235 14.72 5.98 -10.37
N LYS A 236 14.24 5.19 -9.39
CA LYS A 236 12.83 5.15 -9.02
C LYS A 236 12.49 6.22 -7.96
N PRO A 237 11.22 6.66 -7.89
CA PRO A 237 10.78 7.57 -6.84
C PRO A 237 11.00 6.97 -5.44
N LEU A 238 11.31 7.84 -4.48
CA LEU A 238 11.34 7.52 -3.05
C LEU A 238 10.01 7.90 -2.42
N TYR A 239 9.44 6.98 -1.64
CA TYR A 239 8.24 7.20 -0.85
C TYR A 239 8.60 7.21 0.63
N THR A 240 8.23 8.24 1.37
CA THR A 240 8.45 8.30 2.82
C THR A 240 7.16 8.10 3.57
N LEU A 241 7.22 7.52 4.78
CA LEU A 241 6.02 7.30 5.60
C LEU A 241 5.35 8.63 5.92
N ALA A 242 4.04 8.70 5.68
CA ALA A 242 3.23 9.85 6.04
C ALA A 242 2.08 9.42 6.93
N ASP A 243 1.74 10.25 7.92
CA ASP A 243 0.62 9.99 8.80
C ASP A 243 -0.70 10.23 8.06
N ALA A 244 -1.39 9.15 7.67
CA ALA A 244 -2.63 9.24 6.87
C ALA A 244 -3.70 10.12 7.52
N SER A 245 -3.80 10.13 8.86
CA SER A 245 -4.75 10.99 9.58
C SER A 245 -4.46 12.47 9.40
N LYS A 246 -3.18 12.85 9.33
CA LYS A 246 -2.74 14.23 9.10
C LYS A 246 -2.84 14.61 7.63
N VAL A 247 -2.47 13.69 6.72
CA VAL A 247 -2.56 13.88 5.27
C VAL A 247 -3.98 14.17 4.85
N LEU A 248 -4.94 13.38 5.34
CA LEU A 248 -6.35 13.44 4.96
C LEU A 248 -7.22 14.28 5.90
N ALA A 249 -6.61 15.02 6.85
CA ALA A 249 -7.31 16.04 7.64
C ALA A 249 -7.80 17.21 6.77
N ALA A 250 -7.23 17.36 5.57
CA ALA A 250 -7.66 18.27 4.51
C ALA A 250 -7.85 17.47 3.21
N PRO A 251 -8.66 17.97 2.26
CA PRO A 251 -8.85 17.30 0.98
C PRO A 251 -7.56 17.23 0.17
N VAL A 252 -7.29 16.03 -0.35
CA VAL A 252 -6.28 15.79 -1.38
C VAL A 252 -6.96 15.38 -2.69
N TYR A 253 -6.27 15.61 -3.80
CA TYR A 253 -6.86 15.52 -5.14
C TYR A 253 -6.13 14.50 -5.98
N SER A 254 -6.84 13.59 -6.63
CA SER A 254 -6.26 12.58 -7.51
C SER A 254 -6.92 12.59 -8.88
N TYR A 255 -6.14 12.43 -9.95
CA TYR A 255 -6.66 12.39 -11.31
C TYR A 255 -7.38 11.06 -11.56
N ILE A 256 -8.58 11.12 -12.15
CA ILE A 256 -9.37 9.93 -12.46
C ILE A 256 -9.44 9.72 -13.99
N ASP A 257 -10.13 10.58 -14.73
CA ASP A 257 -10.35 10.39 -16.16
C ASP A 257 -10.59 11.69 -16.93
N SER A 258 -10.75 11.56 -18.25
CA SER A 258 -11.24 12.62 -19.14
C SER A 258 -12.56 12.22 -19.83
N LEU A 259 -13.67 12.90 -19.55
CA LEU A 259 -14.94 12.63 -20.22
C LEU A 259 -14.86 13.03 -21.72
N MET A 260 -14.98 12.05 -22.61
CA MET A 260 -14.84 12.19 -24.08
C MET A 260 -15.83 13.20 -24.71
N THR A 261 -15.46 14.48 -24.75
CA THR A 261 -15.95 15.48 -25.72
C THR A 261 -14.80 16.37 -26.17
N ASN A 262 -14.98 17.22 -27.19
CA ASN A 262 -13.93 18.01 -27.88
C ASN A 262 -13.02 18.89 -26.98
N LEU A 263 -13.23 18.96 -25.66
CA LEU A 263 -12.38 19.60 -24.65
C LEU A 263 -12.36 18.85 -23.28
N GLY A 264 -12.77 17.57 -23.24
CA GLY A 264 -13.13 16.76 -22.07
C GLY A 264 -12.65 17.22 -20.70
N SER A 265 -13.58 17.74 -19.90
CA SER A 265 -13.43 18.11 -18.49
C SER A 265 -12.69 17.01 -17.70
N PRO A 266 -11.46 17.25 -17.18
CA PRO A 266 -10.82 16.27 -16.32
C PRO A 266 -11.70 16.03 -15.09
N THR A 267 -11.75 14.79 -14.65
CA THR A 267 -12.37 14.41 -13.38
C THR A 267 -11.28 14.17 -12.35
N GLN A 268 -11.53 14.61 -11.12
CA GLN A 268 -10.70 14.31 -9.98
C GLN A 268 -11.50 13.63 -8.86
N ALA A 269 -10.82 12.80 -8.10
CA ALA A 269 -11.28 12.36 -6.78
C ALA A 269 -10.76 13.33 -5.73
N VAL A 270 -11.65 13.75 -4.82
CA VAL A 270 -11.34 14.52 -3.62
C VAL A 270 -11.44 13.57 -2.43
N ILE A 271 -10.30 13.32 -1.79
CA ILE A 271 -10.16 12.31 -0.74
C ILE A 271 -9.88 13.02 0.58
N GLN A 272 -10.63 12.68 1.63
CA GLN A 272 -10.46 13.26 2.96
C GLN A 272 -11.08 12.36 4.04
N ILE A 273 -10.67 12.58 5.29
CA ILE A 273 -11.40 12.07 6.45
C ILE A 273 -12.48 13.08 6.80
N GLN A 274 -13.73 12.64 6.81
CA GLN A 274 -14.86 13.46 7.24
C GLN A 274 -15.85 12.59 8.02
N ASN A 275 -16.34 13.09 9.16
CA ASN A 275 -17.32 12.38 10.00
C ASN A 275 -16.88 10.95 10.36
N ASN A 276 -15.60 10.78 10.70
CA ASN A 276 -15.02 9.47 11.06
C ASN A 276 -15.14 8.42 9.93
N ALA A 277 -15.13 8.86 8.67
CA ALA A 277 -15.12 8.02 7.49
C ALA A 277 -14.08 8.52 6.48
N LEU A 278 -13.46 7.59 5.74
CA LEU A 278 -12.70 7.89 4.54
C LEU A 278 -13.68 8.17 3.41
N ARG A 279 -13.70 9.41 2.92
CA ARG A 279 -14.61 9.87 1.89
C ARG A 279 -13.85 10.11 0.59
N LYS A 280 -14.44 9.67 -0.52
CA LYS A 280 -13.96 9.92 -1.88
C LYS A 280 -15.09 10.52 -2.70
N ASP A 281 -15.08 11.85 -2.84
CA ASP A 281 -16.01 12.57 -3.70
C ASP A 281 -15.40 12.76 -5.09
N TYR A 282 -16.23 12.95 -6.10
CA TYR A 282 -15.77 13.14 -7.48
C TYR A 282 -16.19 14.52 -7.97
N GLN A 283 -15.28 15.18 -8.70
CA GLN A 283 -15.52 16.49 -9.29
C GLN A 283 -15.12 16.49 -10.76
N ALA A 284 -15.91 17.15 -11.60
CA ALA A 284 -15.58 17.38 -13.00
C ALA A 284 -15.25 18.86 -13.22
N ARG A 285 -14.24 19.13 -14.05
CA ARG A 285 -13.81 20.50 -14.32
C ARG A 285 -14.55 21.11 -15.50
N GLN A 286 -15.39 22.11 -15.28
CA GLN A 286 -16.13 22.79 -16.35
C GLN A 286 -15.22 23.30 -17.49
N THR A 287 -15.62 23.00 -18.73
CA THR A 287 -14.92 23.45 -19.94
C THR A 287 -14.91 24.97 -20.09
N ALA A 288 -16.02 25.62 -19.70
CA ALA A 288 -16.13 27.07 -19.65
C ALA A 288 -15.76 27.56 -18.23
N GLY A 289 -14.77 28.46 -18.12
CA GLY A 289 -14.38 29.06 -16.84
C GLY A 289 -13.47 28.21 -15.94
N GLY A 290 -13.32 26.90 -16.20
CA GLY A 290 -12.31 26.05 -15.55
C GLY A 290 -12.57 25.71 -14.08
N ALA A 291 -13.80 25.92 -13.59
CA ALA A 291 -14.23 25.64 -12.23
C ALA A 291 -14.43 24.13 -12.00
N TRP A 292 -14.22 23.67 -10.77
CA TRP A 292 -14.53 22.30 -10.35
C TRP A 292 -15.93 22.23 -9.76
N GLU A 293 -16.74 21.30 -10.25
CA GLU A 293 -18.08 21.04 -9.75
C GLU A 293 -18.24 19.58 -9.36
N ALA A 294 -19.21 19.28 -8.49
CA ALA A 294 -19.53 17.89 -8.16
C ALA A 294 -19.84 17.13 -9.46
N ALA A 295 -19.17 15.99 -9.63
CA ALA A 295 -19.49 15.09 -10.73
C ALA A 295 -20.94 14.61 -10.58
N ALA A 296 -21.57 14.25 -11.70
CA ALA A 296 -22.94 13.74 -11.69
C ALA A 296 -23.09 12.57 -10.70
N SER A 297 -24.26 12.43 -10.08
CA SER A 297 -24.47 11.41 -9.04
C SER A 297 -24.25 10.00 -9.55
N ASP A 298 -24.55 9.77 -10.83
CA ASP A 298 -24.34 8.56 -11.60
C ASP A 298 -22.94 8.46 -12.24
N PHE A 299 -22.09 9.47 -12.11
CA PHE A 299 -20.74 9.45 -12.65
C PHE A 299 -19.99 8.22 -12.13
N VAL A 300 -19.43 7.46 -13.05
CA VAL A 300 -18.45 6.42 -12.76
C VAL A 300 -17.26 6.68 -13.67
N SER A 301 -16.05 6.45 -13.16
CA SER A 301 -14.84 6.61 -13.97
C SER A 301 -15.01 5.87 -15.31
N LEU A 302 -14.49 6.39 -16.41
CA LEU A 302 -14.57 5.72 -17.73
C LEU A 302 -14.06 4.27 -17.72
N GLY A 303 -13.13 3.95 -16.81
CA GLY A 303 -12.64 2.58 -16.61
C GLY A 303 -13.40 1.77 -15.56
N ASP A 304 -14.21 2.40 -14.71
CA ASP A 304 -14.95 1.70 -13.66
C ASP A 304 -16.36 1.29 -14.14
N PRO A 305 -16.87 0.12 -13.72
CA PRO A 305 -18.19 -0.34 -14.12
C PRO A 305 -19.29 0.51 -13.46
N THR A 306 -20.31 0.88 -14.24
CA THR A 306 -21.47 1.64 -13.71
C THR A 306 -22.26 0.88 -12.65
N SER A 307 -22.11 -0.45 -12.59
CA SER A 307 -22.68 -1.31 -11.56
C SER A 307 -21.83 -2.58 -11.42
N GLU A 308 -21.81 -3.16 -10.23
CA GLU A 308 -21.04 -4.39 -9.96
C GLU A 308 -21.73 -5.29 -8.92
N PHE A 309 -21.34 -6.57 -8.92
CA PHE A 309 -21.53 -7.43 -7.76
C PHE A 309 -20.18 -7.65 -7.08
N ASP A 310 -20.14 -7.39 -5.79
CA ASP A 310 -18.97 -7.68 -4.98
C ASP A 310 -19.25 -8.93 -4.14
N MET A 311 -18.23 -9.76 -3.99
CA MET A 311 -18.28 -10.87 -3.04
C MET A 311 -18.02 -10.34 -1.63
N LYS A 312 -18.95 -10.64 -0.72
CA LYS A 312 -18.85 -10.34 0.70
C LYS A 312 -17.84 -11.24 1.40
N ALA A 313 -17.38 -10.84 2.59
CA ALA A 313 -16.43 -11.61 3.39
C ALA A 313 -16.85 -13.09 3.57
N ASP A 314 -18.14 -13.37 3.74
CA ASP A 314 -18.70 -14.72 3.90
C ASP A 314 -18.77 -15.58 2.62
N GLY A 315 -18.35 -15.04 1.47
CA GLY A 315 -18.36 -15.73 0.17
C GLY A 315 -19.66 -15.56 -0.62
N THR A 316 -20.68 -14.92 -0.04
CA THR A 316 -21.94 -14.60 -0.74
C THR A 316 -21.81 -13.33 -1.59
N TRP A 317 -22.74 -13.11 -2.53
CA TRP A 317 -22.75 -11.91 -3.37
C TRP A 317 -23.56 -10.78 -2.73
N THR A 318 -23.17 -9.54 -3.00
CA THR A 318 -24.02 -8.37 -2.77
C THR A 318 -25.26 -8.41 -3.67
N ARG A 319 -26.23 -7.52 -3.40
CA ARG A 319 -27.14 -7.08 -4.46
C ARG A 319 -26.35 -6.34 -5.56
N LEU A 320 -26.98 -6.07 -6.69
CA LEU A 320 -26.38 -5.20 -7.70
C LEU A 320 -26.09 -3.83 -7.05
N LEU A 321 -24.82 -3.43 -7.06
CA LEU A 321 -24.36 -2.16 -6.54
C LEU A 321 -24.58 -1.07 -7.58
N GLN A 322 -25.00 0.11 -7.12
CA GLN A 322 -25.21 1.30 -7.95
C GLN A 322 -24.13 2.35 -7.64
N PRO A 323 -23.95 3.40 -8.46
CA PRO A 323 -22.90 4.39 -8.24
C PRO A 323 -22.92 5.04 -6.84
N SER A 324 -24.08 5.17 -6.20
CA SER A 324 -24.18 5.67 -4.82
C SER A 324 -23.55 4.71 -3.78
N ASP A 325 -23.62 3.40 -4.01
CA ASP A 325 -23.00 2.39 -3.14
C ASP A 325 -21.48 2.42 -3.32
N LEU A 326 -21.02 2.54 -4.56
CA LEU A 326 -19.59 2.56 -4.91
C LEU A 326 -18.87 3.82 -4.41
N LYS A 327 -19.62 4.90 -4.21
CA LYS A 327 -19.15 6.18 -3.66
C LYS A 327 -19.40 6.34 -2.16
N ALA A 328 -19.99 5.33 -1.51
CA ALA A 328 -20.33 5.43 -0.10
C ALA A 328 -19.05 5.63 0.74
N PRO A 329 -19.04 6.56 1.71
CA PRO A 329 -17.91 6.75 2.60
C PRO A 329 -17.62 5.46 3.39
N LEU A 330 -16.33 5.16 3.57
CA LEU A 330 -15.88 3.99 4.31
C LEU A 330 -15.68 4.35 5.80
N PRO A 331 -16.49 3.82 6.74
CA PRO A 331 -16.38 4.16 8.15
C PRO A 331 -15.03 3.73 8.74
N LEU A 332 -14.41 4.58 9.55
CA LEU A 332 -13.11 4.34 10.17
C LEU A 332 -13.27 3.89 11.62
N THR A 333 -12.63 2.77 11.97
CA THR A 333 -12.48 2.30 13.36
C THR A 333 -11.11 2.65 13.92
N THR A 334 -10.12 2.88 13.05
CA THR A 334 -8.76 3.27 13.39
C THR A 334 -8.37 4.51 12.61
N ILE A 335 -7.87 5.54 13.31
CA ILE A 335 -7.37 6.79 12.73
C ILE A 335 -5.99 7.07 13.34
N GLY A 336 -4.97 7.13 12.50
CA GLY A 336 -3.58 7.40 12.86
C GLY A 336 -2.70 7.38 11.62
N HIS A 337 -1.45 6.91 11.76
CA HIS A 337 -0.54 6.78 10.61
C HIS A 337 -1.10 5.88 9.52
N ARG A 338 -1.89 4.89 9.91
CA ARG A 338 -2.72 4.04 9.07
C ARG A 338 -4.19 4.19 9.48
N LEU A 339 -5.07 4.26 8.49
CA LEU A 339 -6.52 4.19 8.70
C LEU A 339 -7.00 2.76 8.49
N ALA A 340 -8.04 2.37 9.21
CA ALA A 340 -8.69 1.08 8.98
C ALA A 340 -10.17 1.13 9.34
N GLY A 341 -10.94 0.24 8.74
CA GLY A 341 -12.36 0.05 9.00
C GLY A 341 -12.91 -1.16 8.27
N THR A 342 -14.22 -1.31 8.28
CA THR A 342 -14.90 -2.38 7.55
C THR A 342 -15.78 -1.77 6.49
N ASP A 343 -15.64 -2.23 5.25
CA ASP A 343 -16.51 -1.82 4.16
C ASP A 343 -17.95 -2.28 4.47
N PRO A 344 -18.92 -1.36 4.58
CA PRO A 344 -20.29 -1.69 4.97
C PRO A 344 -21.03 -2.52 3.91
N VAL A 345 -20.58 -2.50 2.65
CA VAL A 345 -21.20 -3.23 1.54
C VAL A 345 -20.75 -4.69 1.54
N THR A 346 -19.45 -4.92 1.70
CA THR A 346 -18.84 -6.25 1.56
C THR A 346 -18.55 -6.93 2.90
N GLY A 347 -18.46 -6.18 3.99
CA GLY A 347 -18.03 -6.67 5.30
C GLY A 347 -16.53 -6.97 5.38
N ILE A 348 -15.74 -6.57 4.38
CA ILE A 348 -14.29 -6.83 4.32
C ILE A 348 -13.56 -5.67 5.01
N THR A 349 -12.53 -5.99 5.81
CA THR A 349 -11.69 -4.96 6.42
C THR A 349 -10.83 -4.30 5.36
N PHE A 350 -10.81 -2.97 5.36
CA PHE A 350 -9.90 -2.19 4.54
C PHE A 350 -8.86 -1.48 5.41
N GLN A 351 -7.72 -1.21 4.80
CA GLN A 351 -6.69 -0.33 5.34
C GLN A 351 -6.38 0.76 4.33
N TYR A 352 -5.93 1.91 4.85
CA TYR A 352 -5.46 3.00 4.03
C TYR A 352 -4.18 3.60 4.63
N GLU A 353 -3.15 3.70 3.81
CA GLU A 353 -1.86 4.29 4.14
C GLU A 353 -1.54 5.47 3.21
N SER A 354 -0.67 6.35 3.65
CA SER A 354 -0.13 7.43 2.82
C SER A 354 1.39 7.42 2.82
N ARG A 355 1.98 7.88 1.73
CA ARG A 355 3.41 8.17 1.63
C ARG A 355 3.62 9.56 1.07
N ASP A 356 4.54 10.34 1.63
CA ASP A 356 5.03 11.54 0.98
C ASP A 356 5.91 11.15 -0.22
N VAL A 357 5.84 11.92 -1.31
CA VAL A 357 6.61 11.66 -2.52
C VAL A 357 6.96 12.97 -3.23
N ASP A 358 8.22 13.09 -3.61
CA ASP A 358 8.65 14.10 -4.58
C ASP A 358 8.30 13.63 -5.98
N MET A 359 7.36 14.33 -6.61
CA MET A 359 6.87 14.02 -7.94
C MET A 359 7.51 14.90 -9.02
N SER A 360 8.54 15.66 -8.66
CA SER A 360 9.26 16.56 -9.58
C SER A 360 9.78 15.81 -10.80
N ASN A 361 9.44 16.30 -11.99
CA ASN A 361 9.90 15.77 -13.27
C ASN A 361 9.46 14.32 -13.59
N LEU A 362 8.58 13.72 -12.78
CA LEU A 362 7.97 12.44 -13.14
C LEU A 362 7.12 12.59 -14.41
N PRO A 363 7.05 11.56 -15.27
CA PRO A 363 6.11 11.54 -16.38
C PRO A 363 4.70 11.88 -15.90
N ALA A 364 4.03 12.82 -16.57
CA ALA A 364 2.70 13.25 -16.15
C ALA A 364 1.67 12.10 -16.24
N PHE A 365 1.86 11.17 -17.19
CA PHE A 365 1.02 9.99 -17.32
C PHE A 365 1.08 9.06 -16.11
N ASP A 366 2.20 9.01 -15.37
CA ASP A 366 2.30 8.19 -14.15
C ASP A 366 1.38 8.71 -13.03
N ALA A 367 1.01 10.00 -13.06
CA ALA A 367 0.05 10.61 -12.14
C ALA A 367 -1.41 10.41 -12.56
N VAL A 368 -1.66 9.88 -13.75
CA VAL A 368 -2.97 9.39 -14.18
C VAL A 368 -3.11 7.99 -13.61
N THR A 369 -3.67 7.87 -12.40
CA THR A 369 -3.81 6.55 -11.74
C THR A 369 -5.13 5.86 -12.09
N GLY A 370 -6.14 6.63 -12.49
CA GLY A 370 -7.42 6.10 -12.93
C GLY A 370 -8.32 5.59 -11.81
N GLY A 371 -9.30 4.77 -12.19
CA GLY A 371 -10.19 4.05 -11.28
C GLY A 371 -9.58 2.75 -10.76
N ARG A 372 -10.41 1.87 -10.21
CA ARG A 372 -10.00 0.52 -9.76
C ARG A 372 -9.43 -0.30 -10.92
N PHE A 373 -9.93 -0.05 -12.12
CA PHE A 373 -9.52 -0.73 -13.35
C PHE A 373 -8.40 -0.01 -14.11
N GLY A 374 -7.71 0.96 -13.48
CA GLY A 374 -6.51 1.55 -14.04
C GLY A 374 -6.75 2.84 -14.85
N PRO A 375 -5.68 3.34 -15.48
CA PRO A 375 -5.64 4.70 -16.03
C PRO A 375 -6.36 4.85 -17.36
N ASP A 376 -6.86 6.06 -17.63
CA ASP A 376 -7.35 6.46 -18.95
C ASP A 376 -6.17 6.56 -19.93
N THR A 377 -5.90 5.46 -20.64
CA THR A 377 -4.76 5.38 -21.57
C THR A 377 -4.97 6.20 -22.84
N SER A 378 -6.17 6.74 -23.10
CA SER A 378 -6.41 7.64 -24.23
C SER A 378 -5.58 8.93 -24.13
N LEU A 379 -5.15 9.28 -22.91
CA LEU A 379 -4.29 10.43 -22.63
C LEU A 379 -2.80 10.15 -22.82
N ALA A 380 -2.40 8.89 -23.06
CA ALA A 380 -0.99 8.54 -23.20
C ALA A 380 -0.30 9.35 -24.32
N PRO A 381 -0.83 9.48 -25.56
CA PRO A 381 -0.21 10.28 -26.60
C PRO A 381 -0.10 11.77 -26.23
N ALA A 382 -1.10 12.26 -25.50
CA ALA A 382 -1.22 13.63 -25.03
C ALA A 382 -0.17 13.98 -23.94
N LEU A 383 0.15 13.02 -23.08
CA LEU A 383 1.04 13.19 -21.93
C LEU A 383 2.42 12.54 -22.11
N GLN A 384 2.69 11.88 -23.24
CA GLN A 384 3.90 11.06 -23.45
C GLN A 384 5.23 11.80 -23.18
N ASN A 385 5.28 13.11 -23.42
CA ASN A 385 6.46 13.95 -23.19
C ASN A 385 6.26 14.97 -22.06
N ALA A 386 5.09 14.97 -21.43
CA ALA A 386 4.76 15.88 -20.36
C ALA A 386 5.34 15.37 -19.04
N LYS A 387 5.85 16.30 -18.24
CA LYS A 387 6.38 16.02 -16.90
C LYS A 387 5.68 16.89 -15.88
N LEU A 388 5.61 16.40 -14.65
CA LEU A 388 5.17 17.21 -13.52
C LEU A 388 6.20 18.32 -13.24
N PRO A 389 5.74 19.55 -12.90
CA PRO A 389 6.64 20.66 -12.60
C PRO A 389 7.67 20.33 -11.51
N ALA A 390 8.86 20.94 -11.60
CA ALA A 390 9.82 20.86 -10.52
C ALA A 390 9.24 21.44 -9.22
N GLY A 391 9.50 20.78 -8.09
CA GLY A 391 8.93 21.14 -6.79
C GLY A 391 7.52 20.57 -6.55
N THR A 392 6.98 19.74 -7.45
CA THR A 392 5.69 19.08 -7.22
C THR A 392 5.82 18.06 -6.09
N GLN A 393 5.27 18.40 -4.93
CA GLN A 393 5.16 17.52 -3.78
C GLN A 393 3.74 16.96 -3.71
N GLY A 394 3.62 15.69 -3.36
CA GLY A 394 2.33 15.02 -3.24
C GLY A 394 2.41 13.83 -2.31
N TYR A 395 1.40 12.98 -2.41
CA TYR A 395 1.33 11.73 -1.69
C TYR A 395 1.05 10.57 -2.64
N LEU A 396 1.46 9.38 -2.22
CA LEU A 396 0.90 8.12 -2.71
C LEU A 396 -0.10 7.63 -1.68
N GLY A 397 -1.39 7.65 -2.03
CA GLY A 397 -2.44 6.96 -1.27
C GLY A 397 -2.46 5.48 -1.63
N ILE A 398 -2.55 4.63 -0.62
CA ILE A 398 -2.48 3.17 -0.77
C ILE A 398 -3.65 2.55 0.00
N GLN A 399 -4.61 1.96 -0.71
CA GLN A 399 -5.74 1.26 -0.11
C GLN A 399 -5.59 -0.25 -0.31
N SER A 400 -5.82 -1.04 0.74
CA SER A 400 -5.79 -2.50 0.68
C SER A 400 -6.96 -3.11 1.45
N TYR A 401 -7.17 -4.41 1.24
CA TYR A 401 -8.16 -5.22 1.96
C TYR A 401 -7.50 -6.47 2.53
N ASP A 402 -7.95 -6.95 3.68
CA ASP A 402 -7.37 -8.13 4.36
C ASP A 402 -7.78 -9.47 3.76
N THR A 403 -8.78 -9.46 2.87
CA THR A 403 -9.39 -10.62 2.23
C THR A 403 -9.49 -10.38 0.74
N ASP A 404 -9.42 -11.43 -0.10
CA ASP A 404 -9.57 -11.25 -1.53
C ASP A 404 -10.93 -10.60 -1.85
N ARG A 405 -10.92 -9.66 -2.80
CA ARG A 405 -12.13 -9.05 -3.35
C ARG A 405 -12.41 -9.64 -4.72
N VAL A 406 -13.57 -10.27 -4.87
CA VAL A 406 -14.06 -10.71 -6.18
C VAL A 406 -15.13 -9.75 -6.64
N VAL A 407 -14.87 -9.09 -7.76
CA VAL A 407 -15.72 -8.04 -8.34
C VAL A 407 -16.20 -8.51 -9.70
N LEU A 408 -17.51 -8.53 -9.91
CA LEU A 408 -18.16 -8.83 -11.18
C LEU A 408 -18.70 -7.54 -11.78
N PRO A 409 -17.94 -6.87 -12.66
CA PRO A 409 -18.41 -5.67 -13.34
C PRO A 409 -19.59 -5.99 -14.25
N ILE A 410 -20.59 -5.11 -14.25
CA ILE A 410 -21.75 -5.21 -15.13
C ILE A 410 -21.78 -3.98 -16.05
N ASP A 411 -21.69 -4.23 -17.35
CA ASP A 411 -21.97 -3.22 -18.36
C ASP A 411 -23.49 -3.16 -18.60
N LEU A 412 -24.06 -1.98 -18.41
CA LEU A 412 -25.49 -1.75 -18.52
C LEU A 412 -25.90 -1.07 -19.83
N GLY A 413 -24.98 -0.92 -20.81
CA GLY A 413 -25.32 -0.61 -22.20
C GLY A 413 -26.12 0.69 -22.40
N GLY A 414 -25.89 1.71 -21.56
CA GLY A 414 -26.57 3.00 -21.64
C GLY A 414 -27.88 3.11 -20.84
N CYS A 415 -28.19 2.17 -19.96
CA CYS A 415 -29.33 2.29 -19.05
C CYS A 415 -29.20 3.49 -18.08
N PRO A 416 -30.30 4.26 -17.86
CA PRO A 416 -30.28 5.41 -16.96
C PRO A 416 -30.12 4.99 -15.49
N VAL A 417 -29.45 5.85 -14.72
CA VAL A 417 -29.15 5.68 -13.28
C VAL A 417 -29.78 6.86 -12.49
N PRO A 418 -30.41 6.67 -11.31
CA PRO A 418 -30.67 5.41 -10.62
C PRO A 418 -31.69 4.56 -11.37
N TYR A 419 -31.53 3.25 -11.26
CA TYR A 419 -32.25 2.31 -12.10
C TYR A 419 -33.78 2.36 -11.92
N GLN A 420 -34.50 2.48 -13.03
CA GLN A 420 -35.96 2.35 -13.05
C GLN A 420 -36.34 1.09 -13.84
N SER A 421 -37.14 0.20 -13.24
CA SER A 421 -37.67 -0.97 -13.94
C SER A 421 -38.65 -0.52 -15.03
N ASN A 422 -38.19 -0.34 -16.26
CA ASN A 422 -39.03 -0.02 -17.40
C ASN A 422 -38.66 -0.88 -18.61
N SER A 423 -39.47 -0.84 -19.67
CA SER A 423 -39.30 -1.71 -20.84
C SER A 423 -38.03 -1.45 -21.67
N GLN A 424 -37.32 -0.34 -21.45
CA GLN A 424 -36.04 -0.02 -22.11
C GLN A 424 -34.83 -0.56 -21.35
N CYS A 425 -35.01 -0.89 -20.07
CA CYS A 425 -33.98 -1.41 -19.19
C CYS A 425 -34.62 -2.51 -18.32
N PRO A 426 -34.45 -3.81 -18.67
CA PRO A 426 -35.05 -4.92 -17.96
C PRO A 426 -34.06 -5.60 -17.00
N ILE A 427 -33.68 -4.94 -15.90
CA ILE A 427 -33.03 -5.54 -14.73
C ILE A 427 -34.15 -5.71 -13.68
N ALA A 428 -35.13 -6.58 -13.98
CA ALA A 428 -36.06 -7.06 -12.96
C ALA A 428 -35.40 -8.22 -12.21
N PRO A 429 -35.65 -8.39 -10.89
CA PRO A 429 -35.25 -9.60 -10.19
C PRO A 429 -35.84 -10.83 -10.89
N GLY A 430 -34.99 -11.69 -11.47
CA GLY A 430 -35.42 -12.93 -12.12
C GLY A 430 -35.65 -12.88 -13.63
N LEU A 431 -35.28 -11.81 -14.35
CA LEU A 431 -35.23 -11.83 -15.83
C LEU A 431 -33.77 -11.90 -16.35
N PRO A 432 -33.53 -12.58 -17.49
CA PRO A 432 -32.24 -12.51 -18.16
C PRO A 432 -32.08 -11.11 -18.71
N THR A 433 -31.20 -10.31 -18.10
CA THR A 433 -30.81 -9.03 -18.65
C THR A 433 -30.27 -9.28 -20.07
N ALA A 434 -30.75 -8.52 -21.04
CA ALA A 434 -29.97 -8.37 -22.26
C ALA A 434 -28.72 -7.57 -21.83
N TYR A 435 -27.51 -8.12 -22.04
CA TYR A 435 -26.19 -7.52 -21.76
C TYR A 435 -25.47 -7.73 -20.41
N PRO A 436 -25.69 -8.77 -19.58
CA PRO A 436 -24.69 -9.09 -18.57
C PRO A 436 -23.55 -9.77 -19.28
N SER A 437 -22.49 -9.04 -19.66
CA SER A 437 -21.13 -9.60 -19.70
C SER A 437 -21.06 -10.99 -20.34
N ALA A 438 -21.75 -11.18 -21.46
CA ALA A 438 -22.17 -12.52 -21.87
C ALA A 438 -20.93 -13.25 -22.35
N VAL A 439 -20.42 -14.13 -21.50
CA VAL A 439 -19.47 -15.13 -21.90
C VAL A 439 -20.24 -16.06 -22.84
N ILE A 440 -20.33 -15.67 -24.13
CA ILE A 440 -21.19 -16.32 -25.12
C ILE A 440 -20.54 -17.66 -25.49
N ASN A 441 -21.03 -18.68 -24.80
CA ASN A 441 -21.28 -20.05 -25.19
C ASN A 441 -20.68 -20.54 -26.52
N ASP A 442 -19.82 -21.55 -26.38
CA ASP A 442 -20.03 -22.83 -27.08
C ASP A 442 -21.51 -23.22 -26.98
N THR A 443 -22.20 -23.37 -28.11
CA THR A 443 -23.65 -23.67 -28.20
C THR A 443 -24.05 -24.98 -27.48
N ALA A 444 -23.08 -25.76 -27.03
CA ALA A 444 -23.27 -26.96 -26.23
C ALA A 444 -23.45 -26.73 -24.71
N LEU A 445 -23.39 -25.49 -24.20
CA LEU A 445 -23.58 -25.23 -22.77
C LEU A 445 -25.06 -25.31 -22.35
N PRO A 446 -25.38 -25.99 -21.23
CA PRO A 446 -26.74 -26.04 -20.71
C PRO A 446 -27.19 -24.67 -20.18
N SER A 447 -28.48 -24.37 -20.34
CA SER A 447 -29.11 -23.15 -19.82
C SER A 447 -30.31 -23.52 -18.95
N PRO A 448 -30.32 -23.18 -17.64
CA PRO A 448 -29.26 -22.48 -16.90
C PRO A 448 -28.05 -23.39 -16.59
N LEU A 449 -26.90 -22.77 -16.31
CA LEU A 449 -25.76 -23.48 -15.73
C LEU A 449 -26.06 -23.80 -14.26
N THR A 450 -25.66 -24.98 -13.80
CA THR A 450 -25.82 -25.42 -12.40
C THR A 450 -24.49 -25.48 -11.65
N SER A 451 -23.37 -25.48 -12.36
CA SER A 451 -22.03 -25.43 -11.78
C SER A 451 -21.03 -24.78 -12.72
N ILE A 452 -20.13 -23.97 -12.17
CA ILE A 452 -19.01 -23.37 -12.92
C ILE A 452 -18.08 -24.44 -13.53
N ARG A 453 -18.07 -25.66 -13.00
CA ARG A 453 -17.28 -26.78 -13.53
C ARG A 453 -17.76 -27.27 -14.90
N GLN A 454 -18.98 -26.92 -15.30
CA GLN A 454 -19.50 -27.24 -16.64
C GLN A 454 -18.74 -26.50 -17.77
N LEU A 455 -17.91 -25.52 -17.41
CA LEU A 455 -17.00 -24.83 -18.34
C LEU A 455 -15.72 -25.63 -18.66
N VAL A 456 -15.42 -26.69 -17.91
CA VAL A 456 -14.22 -27.51 -18.16
C VAL A 456 -14.36 -28.24 -19.49
N GLY A 457 -13.32 -28.18 -20.32
CA GLY A 457 -13.31 -28.67 -21.69
C GLY A 457 -13.98 -27.74 -22.70
N ARG A 458 -14.38 -26.52 -22.27
CA ARG A 458 -15.05 -25.53 -23.11
C ARG A 458 -14.15 -24.35 -23.40
N THR A 459 -14.57 -23.57 -24.40
CA THR A 459 -13.97 -22.29 -24.69
C THR A 459 -14.97 -21.18 -24.47
N MET A 460 -14.54 -20.18 -23.73
CA MET A 460 -15.31 -19.02 -23.31
C MET A 460 -14.72 -17.75 -23.92
N ILE A 461 -15.51 -16.71 -24.10
CA ILE A 461 -15.04 -15.38 -24.50
C ILE A 461 -15.34 -14.43 -23.35
N GLU A 462 -14.33 -13.79 -22.79
CA GLU A 462 -14.49 -12.77 -21.75
C GLU A 462 -14.67 -11.40 -22.42
N PRO A 463 -15.86 -10.77 -22.39
CA PRO A 463 -16.12 -9.59 -23.19
C PRO A 463 -15.90 -8.25 -22.46
N VAL A 464 -15.83 -8.24 -21.12
CA VAL A 464 -15.88 -7.01 -20.32
C VAL A 464 -14.49 -6.46 -20.01
N MET A 465 -13.51 -7.33 -19.81
CA MET A 465 -12.19 -6.93 -19.32
C MET A 465 -11.09 -6.98 -20.37
N SER A 466 -11.18 -7.80 -21.42
CA SER A 466 -10.17 -7.82 -22.50
C SER A 466 -10.51 -8.57 -23.80
N GLN A 467 -11.77 -8.90 -24.09
CA GLN A 467 -12.15 -9.68 -25.29
C GLN A 467 -11.24 -10.91 -25.50
N VAL A 468 -11.00 -11.67 -24.43
CA VAL A 468 -10.07 -12.81 -24.41
C VAL A 468 -10.83 -14.10 -24.62
N LYS A 469 -10.35 -14.94 -25.54
CA LYS A 469 -10.81 -16.32 -25.66
C LYS A 469 -10.09 -17.19 -24.64
N VAL A 470 -10.82 -17.82 -23.73
CA VAL A 470 -10.30 -18.66 -22.65
C VAL A 470 -10.73 -20.11 -22.88
N GLN A 471 -9.79 -20.96 -23.29
CA GLN A 471 -9.99 -22.41 -23.35
C GLN A 471 -9.63 -23.03 -22.00
N ILE A 472 -10.58 -23.72 -21.37
CA ILE A 472 -10.44 -24.28 -20.03
C ILE A 472 -10.19 -25.79 -20.17
N ASN A 473 -8.97 -26.24 -19.92
CA ASN A 473 -8.58 -27.63 -20.14
C ASN A 473 -8.84 -28.49 -18.90
N ALA A 474 -9.15 -29.78 -19.11
CA ALA A 474 -9.42 -30.72 -18.02
C ALA A 474 -8.20 -31.02 -17.13
N ASP A 475 -6.98 -30.71 -17.59
CA ASP A 475 -5.72 -30.90 -16.87
C ASP A 475 -5.40 -29.78 -15.87
N GLY A 476 -6.32 -28.83 -15.66
CA GLY A 476 -6.13 -27.69 -14.76
C GLY A 476 -5.44 -26.49 -15.42
N THR A 477 -5.14 -26.55 -16.72
CA THR A 477 -4.58 -25.43 -17.48
C THR A 477 -5.66 -24.64 -18.20
N ALA A 478 -5.38 -23.37 -18.47
CA ALA A 478 -6.19 -22.52 -19.32
C ALA A 478 -5.31 -21.87 -20.41
N GLN A 479 -5.84 -21.79 -21.62
CA GLN A 479 -5.20 -21.08 -22.72
C GLN A 479 -5.98 -19.81 -23.02
N PHE A 480 -5.27 -18.68 -23.06
CA PHE A 480 -5.82 -17.36 -23.30
C PHE A 480 -5.35 -16.89 -24.68
N SER A 481 -6.27 -16.79 -25.63
CA SER A 481 -6.00 -16.25 -26.96
C SER A 481 -6.52 -14.83 -27.05
N LEU A 482 -5.59 -13.90 -27.30
CA LEU A 482 -5.84 -12.48 -27.42
C LEU A 482 -6.31 -12.18 -28.85
N LEU A 483 -7.44 -11.48 -28.96
CA LEU A 483 -8.09 -11.20 -30.24
C LEU A 483 -7.72 -9.81 -30.74
N ASN A 484 -7.41 -9.68 -32.04
CA ASN A 484 -7.18 -8.38 -32.66
C ASN A 484 -8.55 -7.73 -32.97
N SER A 485 -9.10 -6.97 -32.02
CA SER A 485 -10.33 -6.20 -32.25
C SER A 485 -9.99 -4.76 -32.65
N VAL A 486 -10.65 -4.24 -33.69
CA VAL A 486 -10.83 -2.80 -33.82
C VAL A 486 -11.71 -2.35 -32.65
N PHE A 487 -11.21 -1.45 -31.81
CA PHE A 487 -11.95 -0.84 -30.71
C PHE A 487 -13.36 -0.44 -31.18
N GLY A 488 -14.40 -0.90 -30.49
CA GLY A 488 -15.79 -0.52 -30.75
C GLY A 488 -16.62 -1.44 -31.66
N SER A 489 -16.09 -2.57 -32.16
CA SER A 489 -16.96 -3.57 -32.80
C SER A 489 -17.56 -4.51 -31.75
N GLN A 490 -18.86 -4.39 -31.49
CA GLN A 490 -19.58 -5.34 -30.64
C GLN A 490 -19.67 -6.69 -31.35
N VAL A 491 -19.09 -7.72 -30.74
CA VAL A 491 -19.22 -9.09 -31.22
C VAL A 491 -20.64 -9.57 -30.92
N SER A 492 -21.45 -9.78 -31.96
CA SER A 492 -22.81 -10.33 -31.82
C SER A 492 -22.76 -11.86 -31.60
N PRO A 493 -23.69 -12.44 -30.81
CA PRO A 493 -23.77 -13.88 -30.62
C PRO A 493 -23.89 -14.65 -31.96
N GLY A 494 -23.05 -15.66 -32.18
CA GLY A 494 -23.18 -16.59 -33.30
C GLY A 494 -22.53 -16.19 -34.64
N GLN A 495 -21.79 -15.08 -34.71
CA GLN A 495 -20.97 -14.78 -35.89
C GLN A 495 -19.68 -15.63 -35.90
N PRO A 496 -19.31 -16.28 -37.01
CA PRO A 496 -17.99 -16.89 -37.15
C PRO A 496 -16.93 -15.81 -36.98
N LEU A 497 -16.12 -15.92 -35.93
CA LEU A 497 -15.05 -14.96 -35.69
C LEU A 497 -14.00 -15.10 -36.78
N GLY A 498 -14.04 -14.22 -37.78
CA GLY A 498 -12.90 -13.93 -38.66
C GLY A 498 -11.76 -13.20 -37.93
N MET A 499 -11.64 -13.38 -36.61
CA MET A 499 -10.64 -12.76 -35.76
C MET A 499 -9.45 -13.72 -35.62
N THR A 500 -8.28 -13.30 -36.09
CA THR A 500 -7.05 -14.08 -35.91
C THR A 500 -6.48 -13.77 -34.53
N ALA A 501 -6.29 -14.80 -33.69
CA ALA A 501 -5.53 -14.67 -32.46
C ALA A 501 -4.10 -14.28 -32.82
N TYR A 502 -3.58 -13.20 -32.24
CA TYR A 502 -2.24 -12.71 -32.55
C TYR A 502 -1.23 -13.02 -31.44
N THR A 503 -1.71 -13.38 -30.25
CA THR A 503 -0.88 -13.84 -29.14
C THR A 503 -1.66 -14.82 -28.28
N THR A 504 -0.99 -15.84 -27.77
CA THR A 504 -1.57 -16.83 -26.86
C THR A 504 -0.67 -16.97 -25.64
N VAL A 505 -1.27 -16.95 -24.46
CA VAL A 505 -0.59 -17.21 -23.18
C VAL A 505 -1.30 -18.34 -22.44
N THR A 506 -0.59 -18.97 -21.51
CA THR A 506 -1.15 -20.06 -20.70
C THR A 506 -1.19 -19.67 -19.23
N GLY A 507 -2.14 -20.28 -18.52
CA GLY A 507 -2.30 -20.15 -17.08
C GLY A 507 -2.88 -21.43 -16.49
N LYS A 508 -3.20 -21.38 -15.20
CA LYS A 508 -3.90 -22.45 -14.48
C LYS A 508 -5.28 -21.95 -14.08
N TRP A 509 -6.22 -22.86 -13.92
CA TRP A 509 -7.50 -22.55 -13.29
C TRP A 509 -7.70 -23.35 -12.01
N SER A 510 -8.46 -22.77 -11.09
CA SER A 510 -8.86 -23.43 -9.84
C SER A 510 -10.24 -22.93 -9.43
N ILE A 511 -10.92 -23.69 -8.56
CA ILE A 511 -12.16 -23.22 -7.94
C ILE A 511 -11.81 -22.41 -6.71
N TYR A 512 -12.45 -21.26 -6.56
CA TYR A 512 -12.19 -20.35 -5.47
C TYR A 512 -12.67 -20.92 -4.14
N ALA A 513 -11.82 -20.83 -3.12
CA ALA A 513 -12.08 -21.49 -1.84
C ALA A 513 -13.30 -20.94 -1.09
N ARG A 514 -13.58 -19.63 -1.20
CA ARG A 514 -14.72 -18.98 -0.55
C ARG A 514 -16.03 -19.11 -1.32
N ASN A 515 -15.98 -19.51 -2.59
CA ASN A 515 -17.18 -19.68 -3.39
C ASN A 515 -16.95 -20.68 -4.52
N GLU A 516 -17.61 -21.84 -4.43
CA GLU A 516 -17.45 -22.94 -5.40
C GLU A 516 -17.94 -22.62 -6.81
N ASN A 517 -18.73 -21.55 -6.95
CA ASN A 517 -19.22 -21.05 -8.23
C ASN A 517 -18.28 -20.04 -8.89
N VAL A 518 -17.10 -19.79 -8.32
CA VAL A 518 -16.07 -18.94 -8.91
C VAL A 518 -14.87 -19.79 -9.35
N MET A 519 -14.51 -19.64 -10.62
CA MET A 519 -13.30 -20.18 -11.22
C MET A 519 -12.28 -19.05 -11.37
N VAL A 520 -11.09 -19.24 -10.79
CA VAL A 520 -10.00 -18.27 -10.80
C VAL A 520 -8.92 -18.71 -11.76
N PHE A 521 -8.44 -17.76 -12.56
CA PHE A 521 -7.37 -17.96 -13.52
C PHE A 521 -6.07 -17.33 -13.03
N ASP A 522 -5.06 -18.16 -12.84
CA ASP A 522 -3.72 -17.76 -12.41
C ASP A 522 -2.76 -17.78 -13.59
N MET A 523 -1.97 -16.73 -13.75
CA MET A 523 -1.06 -16.52 -14.87
C MET A 523 0.31 -16.13 -14.34
N SER A 524 1.38 -16.49 -15.08
CA SER A 524 2.70 -15.91 -14.81
C SER A 524 2.64 -14.39 -14.97
N ARG A 525 3.57 -13.67 -14.32
CA ARG A 525 3.66 -12.20 -14.44
C ARG A 525 3.72 -11.76 -15.91
N ASP A 526 4.50 -12.43 -16.74
CA ASP A 526 4.64 -12.08 -18.16
C ASP A 526 3.34 -12.34 -18.95
N ALA A 527 2.65 -13.45 -18.66
CA ALA A 527 1.35 -13.75 -19.26
C ALA A 527 0.30 -12.71 -18.84
N ALA A 528 0.22 -12.39 -17.56
CA ALA A 528 -0.68 -11.37 -17.00
C ALA A 528 -0.40 -9.98 -17.59
N ALA A 529 0.88 -9.60 -17.71
CA ALA A 529 1.29 -8.34 -18.34
C ALA A 529 0.97 -8.29 -19.84
N THR A 530 0.98 -9.44 -20.52
CA THR A 530 0.56 -9.53 -21.92
C THR A 530 -0.95 -9.33 -22.06
N VAL A 531 -1.75 -9.93 -21.17
CA VAL A 531 -3.22 -9.74 -21.13
C VAL A 531 -3.57 -8.29 -20.79
N ALA A 532 -2.87 -7.66 -19.86
CA ALA A 532 -3.14 -6.28 -19.44
C ALA A 532 -2.91 -5.22 -20.55
N ARG A 533 -2.20 -5.55 -21.63
CA ARG A 533 -1.94 -4.63 -22.76
C ARG A 533 -3.15 -4.45 -23.69
N LEU A 534 -4.22 -5.21 -23.50
CA LEU A 534 -5.35 -5.29 -24.44
C LEU A 534 -6.41 -4.22 -24.27
N GLY A 535 -6.47 -3.56 -23.12
CA GLY A 535 -7.52 -2.59 -22.88
C GLY A 535 -7.62 -2.18 -21.43
N TRP A 536 -8.45 -1.16 -21.21
CA TRP A 536 -8.56 -0.44 -19.94
C TRP A 536 -8.89 -1.39 -18.77
N ASN A 537 -9.78 -2.35 -18.97
CA ASN A 537 -10.36 -3.14 -17.88
C ASN A 537 -9.53 -4.35 -17.41
N ALA A 538 -8.42 -4.70 -18.07
CA ALA A 538 -7.51 -5.77 -17.60
C ALA A 538 -6.22 -5.24 -16.98
N TRP A 539 -6.07 -3.93 -16.84
CA TRP A 539 -4.92 -3.34 -16.16
C TRP A 539 -4.63 -3.98 -14.79
N PRO A 540 -5.64 -4.25 -13.91
CA PRO A 540 -5.39 -4.88 -12.63
C PRO A 540 -4.72 -6.25 -12.72
N VAL A 541 -4.99 -7.00 -13.79
CA VAL A 541 -4.40 -8.34 -14.00
C VAL A 541 -2.88 -8.23 -14.15
N GLY A 542 -2.41 -7.23 -14.88
CA GLY A 542 -0.97 -6.92 -15.00
C GLY A 542 -0.35 -6.47 -13.67
N GLN A 543 -1.16 -6.00 -12.73
CA GLN A 543 -0.75 -5.59 -11.38
C GLN A 543 -0.92 -6.71 -10.32
N GLY A 544 -1.23 -7.94 -10.75
CA GLY A 544 -1.32 -9.10 -9.86
C GLY A 544 -2.74 -9.48 -9.43
N ALA A 545 -3.76 -8.80 -9.95
CA ALA A 545 -5.13 -9.31 -9.88
C ALA A 545 -5.30 -10.53 -10.80
N LYS A 546 -6.39 -11.28 -10.61
CA LYS A 546 -6.67 -12.51 -11.35
C LYS A 546 -7.98 -12.39 -12.11
N LEU A 547 -8.02 -12.92 -13.32
CA LEU A 547 -9.29 -13.06 -14.04
C LEU A 547 -10.14 -14.13 -13.34
N VAL A 548 -11.45 -13.93 -13.28
CA VAL A 548 -12.40 -14.94 -12.81
C VAL A 548 -13.59 -15.12 -13.74
N PHE A 549 -14.14 -16.32 -13.72
CA PHE A 549 -15.51 -16.58 -14.14
C PHE A 549 -16.36 -16.97 -12.94
N ALA A 550 -17.56 -16.44 -12.84
CA ALA A 550 -18.45 -16.66 -11.71
C ALA A 550 -19.85 -17.03 -12.18
N LEU A 551 -20.44 -18.06 -11.57
CA LEU A 551 -21.83 -18.45 -11.77
C LEU A 551 -22.69 -17.83 -10.66
N ARG A 552 -23.67 -17.00 -11.03
CA ARG A 552 -24.61 -16.37 -10.11
C ARG A 552 -26.03 -16.52 -10.68
N ASP A 553 -26.95 -17.07 -9.89
CA ASP A 553 -28.35 -17.28 -10.31
C ASP A 553 -28.50 -17.98 -11.68
N GLY A 554 -27.61 -18.93 -11.98
CA GLY A 554 -27.61 -19.67 -13.25
C GLY A 554 -26.97 -18.93 -14.44
N GLN A 555 -26.47 -17.71 -14.22
CA GLN A 555 -25.84 -16.84 -15.22
C GLN A 555 -24.33 -16.77 -15.01
N LEU A 556 -23.60 -16.80 -16.13
CA LEU A 556 -22.15 -16.70 -16.14
C LEU A 556 -21.73 -15.24 -16.25
N HIS A 557 -20.83 -14.84 -15.35
CA HIS A 557 -20.20 -13.53 -15.31
C HIS A 557 -18.69 -13.66 -15.43
N SER A 558 -18.06 -12.66 -16.01
CA SER A 558 -16.62 -12.44 -15.87
C SER A 558 -16.34 -11.37 -14.83
N GLY A 559 -15.18 -11.46 -14.18
CA GLY A 559 -14.73 -10.42 -13.27
C GLY A 559 -13.28 -10.52 -12.86
N VAL A 560 -12.91 -9.74 -11.85
CA VAL A 560 -11.55 -9.70 -11.31
C VAL A 560 -11.57 -10.15 -9.86
N LEU A 561 -10.60 -10.98 -9.49
CA LEU A 561 -10.21 -11.22 -8.11
C LEU A 561 -8.97 -10.38 -7.80
N PHE A 562 -9.12 -9.44 -6.88
CA PHE A 562 -8.03 -8.70 -6.25
C PHE A 562 -7.60 -9.49 -5.01
N PRO A 563 -6.38 -10.07 -4.97
CA PRO A 563 -5.96 -10.88 -3.83
C PRO A 563 -5.91 -10.07 -2.52
N ALA A 564 -5.98 -10.75 -1.40
CA ALA A 564 -5.80 -10.15 -0.08
C ALA A 564 -4.51 -9.33 -0.04
N GLY A 565 -4.65 -8.07 0.33
CA GLY A 565 -3.62 -7.06 0.38
C GLY A 565 -3.06 -6.61 -0.98
N TYR A 566 -3.72 -6.93 -2.09
CA TYR A 566 -3.62 -6.14 -3.31
C TYR A 566 -3.90 -4.68 -2.97
N THR A 567 -3.11 -3.75 -3.50
CA THR A 567 -3.30 -2.33 -3.25
C THR A 567 -3.77 -1.56 -4.47
N GLU A 568 -4.78 -0.73 -4.23
CA GLU A 568 -5.14 0.37 -5.11
C GLU A 568 -4.28 1.57 -4.73
N ARG A 569 -3.50 2.08 -5.69
CA ARG A 569 -2.56 3.18 -5.47
C ARG A 569 -2.96 4.39 -6.31
N ALA A 570 -2.93 5.57 -5.70
CA ALA A 570 -3.27 6.81 -6.37
C ALA A 570 -2.32 7.92 -5.95
N TYR A 571 -1.75 8.64 -6.92
CA TYR A 571 -1.05 9.88 -6.63
C TYR A 571 -2.05 10.97 -6.23
N GLN A 572 -1.69 11.74 -5.22
CA GLN A 572 -2.56 12.70 -4.56
C GLN A 572 -1.83 14.03 -4.35
N PHE A 573 -2.51 15.11 -4.71
CA PHE A 573 -1.98 16.46 -4.66
C PHE A 573 -2.64 17.25 -3.53
N ARG A 574 -1.87 18.10 -2.83
CA ARG A 574 -2.35 18.89 -1.69
C ARG A 574 -3.25 20.06 -2.10
N ASN A 575 -2.92 20.71 -3.22
CA ASN A 575 -3.49 22.02 -3.62
C ASN A 575 -4.22 21.95 -4.97
N GLY A 576 -4.88 20.83 -5.26
CA GLY A 576 -5.50 20.55 -6.55
C GLY A 576 -4.52 19.93 -7.55
N LEU A 577 -5.07 19.50 -8.70
CA LEU A 577 -4.29 18.88 -9.75
C LEU A 577 -3.34 19.89 -10.44
N PRO A 578 -2.08 19.49 -10.74
CA PRO A 578 -1.17 20.27 -11.55
C PRO A 578 -1.78 20.68 -12.90
N SER A 579 -1.41 21.86 -13.40
CA SER A 579 -1.93 22.39 -14.67
C SER A 579 -1.68 21.43 -15.85
N VAL A 580 -0.55 20.72 -15.85
CA VAL A 580 -0.21 19.72 -16.88
C VAL A 580 -1.24 18.58 -16.98
N LEU A 581 -1.95 18.26 -15.89
CA LEU A 581 -3.03 17.25 -15.87
C LEU A 581 -4.41 17.83 -16.17
N THR A 582 -4.54 19.16 -16.23
CA THR A 582 -5.84 19.85 -16.35
C THR A 582 -5.96 20.75 -17.58
N THR A 583 -4.85 20.95 -18.30
CA THR A 583 -4.80 21.73 -19.53
C THR A 583 -5.38 20.91 -20.67
N ALA A 584 -6.23 21.53 -21.49
CA ALA A 584 -6.85 20.88 -22.64
C ALA A 584 -5.77 20.29 -23.56
N VAL A 585 -5.81 18.98 -23.77
CA VAL A 585 -4.94 18.32 -24.74
C VAL A 585 -5.72 18.08 -26.02
N ASN A 586 -5.23 18.61 -27.14
CA ASN A 586 -5.82 18.35 -28.45
C ASN A 586 -5.61 16.87 -28.79
N GLN A 587 -6.67 16.05 -28.72
CA GLN A 587 -6.60 14.70 -29.27
C GLN A 587 -6.59 14.80 -30.81
N PRO A 588 -5.62 14.19 -31.52
CA PRO A 588 -5.79 13.94 -32.94
C PRO A 588 -6.98 13.00 -33.11
N ARG A 589 -7.96 13.41 -33.93
CA ARG A 589 -9.16 12.62 -34.25
C ARG A 589 -8.84 11.30 -34.91
#